data_AF-A0A0M9ECW4-F1
#
_entry.id   AF-A0A0M9ECW4-F1
#
_cell.length_a   1.000
_cell.length_b   1.000
_cell.length_c   1.000
_cell.angle_alpha   90.00
_cell.angle_beta   90.00
_cell.angle_gamma   90.00
#
_symmetry.space_group_name_H-M   'P 1'
#
loop_
_entity.id
_entity.type
_entity.pdbx_description
1 polymer ?
#
loop_
_entity_poly.entity_id
_entity_poly.type
_entity_poly.pdbx_seq_one_letter_code
_entity_poly.pdbx_strand_id
1 'polypeptide(L)'
;MYFFQIRFVPLDFYWNIKLINDASMESAKAEYDISSKTRYMHINTYTYFAYTEDMVRGEKTEALLNDTMANFKQLWTNQWLPEIKAHLNYWESYPLDNAELGDLLKHFEETEKRVKRLWEIHQIIGTPMILSVTLFEEMYLDLFPESGPFDVYELLSGFSNKIIESGQALWALSQKVKDIPEVEDIFRQNDLVDVIKQLKASDAAKAFITELQSYLEKYGRQSDKKLLRYPFHIESPESVIKNIQNYINQSNMNVMVDMEEAIQKREQKLSAIGEKLNAYPKPVTKTFEFLLKAAQTGHMLKEEHNFWIDSQVLFYQRQMILTLARCLVKKGLFQTENDIFYLKPEEIRQCSESFLTNTKADIDHVLLIQERKNQEKQFSSSTPPQMLGTISSTPHPP
;
A
#
# COMPACT_ATOMS: atom_id res chain seq x y z
N MET A 1 16.09 19.29 -3.96
CA MET A 1 15.14 18.27 -3.43
C MET A 1 13.74 18.63 -3.86
N TYR A 2 12.96 17.67 -4.34
CA TYR A 2 11.59 17.83 -4.80
C TYR A 2 10.60 17.73 -3.65
N PHE A 3 9.52 18.49 -3.75
CA PHE A 3 8.42 18.47 -2.80
C PHE A 3 7.52 17.25 -2.99
N PHE A 4 7.31 16.49 -1.91
CA PHE A 4 6.31 15.43 -1.86
C PHE A 4 5.00 16.04 -1.33
N GLN A 5 3.92 16.01 -2.11
CA GLN A 5 2.71 16.80 -1.85
C GLN A 5 1.97 16.42 -0.55
N ILE A 6 2.30 15.27 0.03
CA ILE A 6 1.72 14.76 1.27
C ILE A 6 2.43 15.39 2.48
N ARG A 7 1.63 15.90 3.42
CA ARG A 7 2.14 16.35 4.73
C ARG A 7 2.21 15.19 5.69
N PHE A 8 3.29 15.14 6.46
CA PHE A 8 3.52 14.10 7.45
C PHE A 8 3.58 14.71 8.85
N VAL A 9 2.98 14.03 9.81
CA VAL A 9 3.31 14.20 11.23
C VAL A 9 4.55 13.34 11.54
N PRO A 10 5.32 13.63 12.60
CA PRO A 10 6.59 12.96 12.88
C PRO A 10 6.55 11.43 12.80
N LEU A 11 5.52 10.79 13.36
CA LEU A 11 5.40 9.34 13.34
C LEU A 11 5.14 8.82 11.91
N ASP A 12 4.20 9.45 11.20
CA ASP A 12 3.92 9.12 9.79
C ASP A 12 5.19 9.27 8.94
N PHE A 13 5.95 10.36 9.11
CA PHE A 13 7.21 10.59 8.40
C PHE A 13 8.25 9.51 8.71
N TYR A 14 8.39 9.13 9.98
CA TYR A 14 9.33 8.08 10.37
C TYR A 14 9.03 6.78 9.62
N TRP A 15 7.78 6.31 9.72
CA TRP A 15 7.40 4.99 9.23
C TRP A 15 7.27 4.93 7.71
N ASN A 16 6.77 5.99 7.07
CA ASN A 16 6.52 6.00 5.62
C ASN A 16 7.69 6.52 4.79
N ILE A 17 8.64 7.23 5.38
CA ILE A 17 9.77 7.82 4.65
C ILE A 17 11.09 7.33 5.24
N LYS A 18 11.38 7.68 6.49
CA LYS A 18 12.71 7.43 7.08
C LYS A 18 13.08 5.95 7.12
N LEU A 19 12.21 5.11 7.70
CA LEU A 19 12.48 3.69 7.87
C LEU A 19 12.65 2.97 6.52
N ILE A 20 11.80 3.30 5.55
CA ILE A 20 11.83 2.71 4.21
C ILE A 20 13.15 3.07 3.52
N ASN A 21 13.55 4.34 3.56
CA ASN A 21 14.73 4.82 2.86
C ASN A 21 16.04 4.34 3.50
N ASP A 22 16.16 4.43 4.82
CA ASP A 22 17.42 4.10 5.53
C ASP A 22 17.74 2.61 5.53
N ALA A 23 16.70 1.78 5.43
CA ALA A 23 16.82 0.39 5.83
C ALA A 23 16.39 -0.57 4.72
N SER A 24 15.24 -0.32 4.09
CA SER A 24 14.73 -1.25 3.08
C SER A 24 15.28 -1.03 1.67
N MET A 25 15.46 0.23 1.27
CA MET A 25 15.88 0.54 -0.09
C MET A 25 17.33 0.14 -0.34
N GLU A 26 18.22 0.29 0.63
CA GLU A 26 19.64 -0.10 0.46
C GLU A 26 19.79 -1.62 0.31
N SER A 27 19.14 -2.40 1.19
CA SER A 27 19.19 -3.86 1.13
C SER A 27 18.58 -4.41 -0.17
N ALA A 28 17.46 -3.86 -0.62
CA ALA A 28 16.83 -4.29 -1.87
C ALA A 28 17.64 -3.92 -3.13
N LYS A 29 18.34 -2.78 -3.13
CA LYS A 29 19.23 -2.42 -4.24
C LYS A 29 20.43 -3.36 -4.33
N ALA A 30 20.99 -3.76 -3.18
CA ALA A 30 22.09 -4.71 -3.13
C ALA A 30 21.71 -6.09 -3.71
N GLU A 31 20.44 -6.50 -3.59
CA GLU A 31 19.92 -7.74 -4.20
C GLU A 31 20.12 -7.79 -5.72
N TYR A 32 20.09 -6.62 -6.38
CA TYR A 32 20.22 -6.49 -7.83
C TYR A 32 21.53 -5.83 -8.28
N ASP A 33 22.54 -5.75 -7.41
CA ASP A 33 23.82 -5.10 -7.72
C ASP A 33 23.64 -3.62 -8.15
N ILE A 34 22.63 -2.95 -7.58
CA ILE A 34 22.31 -1.54 -7.81
C ILE A 34 22.79 -0.71 -6.60
N SER A 35 23.25 0.51 -6.85
CA SER A 35 23.45 1.50 -5.79
C SER A 35 22.95 2.88 -6.20
N SER A 36 22.41 3.61 -5.23
CA SER A 36 22.07 5.04 -5.37
C SER A 36 21.90 5.66 -4.00
N LYS A 37 22.30 6.92 -3.86
CA LYS A 37 22.10 7.68 -2.63
C LYS A 37 20.87 8.56 -2.72
N THR A 38 20.08 8.53 -1.66
CA THR A 38 18.90 9.37 -1.52
C THR A 38 19.05 10.28 -0.31
N ARG A 39 18.45 11.45 -0.37
CA ARG A 39 18.33 12.39 0.73
C ARG A 39 16.88 12.76 0.89
N TYR A 40 16.39 12.72 2.11
CA TYR A 40 15.04 13.15 2.45
C TYR A 40 15.09 14.09 3.66
N MET A 41 14.14 15.03 3.72
CA MET A 41 14.04 16.01 4.81
C MET A 41 12.58 16.19 5.20
N HIS A 42 12.33 16.43 6.48
CA HIS A 42 11.03 16.80 7.03
C HIS A 42 11.12 18.20 7.62
N ILE A 43 10.49 19.18 6.97
CA ILE A 43 10.57 20.60 7.33
C ILE A 43 9.14 21.13 7.41
N ASN A 44 8.73 21.64 8.57
CA ASN A 44 7.42 22.29 8.74
C ASN A 44 6.23 21.44 8.26
N THR A 45 6.24 20.13 8.55
CA THR A 45 5.28 19.10 8.07
C THR A 45 5.39 18.69 6.60
N TYR A 46 6.29 19.31 5.85
CA TYR A 46 6.54 19.00 4.43
C TYR A 46 7.72 18.05 4.26
N THR A 47 7.57 17.09 3.36
CA THR A 47 8.64 16.16 3.01
C THR A 47 9.27 16.55 1.69
N TYR A 48 10.59 16.56 1.69
CA TYR A 48 11.41 16.77 0.51
C TYR A 48 12.25 15.53 0.25
N PHE A 49 12.44 15.19 -1.02
CA PHE A 49 13.20 14.01 -1.45
C PHE A 49 14.12 14.34 -2.62
N ALA A 50 15.30 13.71 -2.70
CA ALA A 50 16.17 13.75 -3.87
C ALA A 50 17.04 12.50 -3.95
N TYR A 51 17.38 12.11 -5.17
CA TYR A 51 18.58 11.35 -5.43
C TYR A 51 19.78 12.31 -5.39
N THR A 52 20.82 11.95 -4.65
CA THR A 52 22.04 12.77 -4.53
C THR A 52 23.18 12.26 -5.41
N GLU A 53 23.04 11.05 -5.94
CA GLU A 53 23.97 10.41 -6.87
C GLU A 53 23.15 9.64 -7.92
N ASP A 54 23.69 9.52 -9.13
CA ASP A 54 23.08 8.72 -10.18
C ASP A 54 23.04 7.24 -9.77
N MET A 55 22.04 6.53 -10.28
CA MET A 55 21.92 5.10 -10.05
C MET A 55 23.04 4.36 -10.80
N VAL A 56 23.88 3.64 -10.05
CA VAL A 56 24.95 2.79 -10.59
C VAL A 56 24.45 1.36 -10.64
N ARG A 57 24.54 0.73 -11.82
CA ARG A 57 24.27 -0.69 -12.04
C ARG A 57 25.59 -1.43 -12.14
N GLY A 58 25.81 -2.41 -11.27
CA GLY A 58 26.98 -3.29 -11.32
C GLY A 58 26.84 -4.36 -12.40
N GLU A 59 27.92 -5.11 -12.61
CA GLU A 59 28.08 -6.08 -13.71
C GLU A 59 27.02 -7.20 -13.71
N LYS A 60 26.43 -7.51 -12.55
CA LYS A 60 25.46 -8.63 -12.42
C LYS A 60 24.00 -8.19 -12.53
N THR A 61 23.74 -6.88 -12.58
CA THR A 61 22.39 -6.31 -12.50
C THR A 61 21.42 -6.94 -13.49
N GLU A 62 21.80 -7.01 -14.77
CA GLU A 62 20.95 -7.53 -15.84
C GLU A 62 20.64 -9.02 -15.64
N ALA A 63 21.65 -9.82 -15.28
CA ALA A 63 21.48 -11.26 -15.05
C ALA A 63 20.54 -11.54 -13.86
N LEU A 64 20.68 -10.81 -12.76
CA LEU A 64 19.85 -10.96 -11.56
C LEU A 64 18.40 -10.56 -11.80
N LEU A 65 18.17 -9.45 -12.52
CA LEU A 65 16.83 -9.00 -12.88
C LEU A 65 16.17 -9.97 -13.85
N ASN A 66 16.89 -10.44 -14.88
CA ASN A 66 16.36 -11.42 -15.83
C ASN A 66 16.02 -12.75 -15.16
N ASP A 67 16.87 -13.25 -14.26
CA ASP A 67 16.59 -14.47 -13.50
C ASP A 67 15.36 -14.31 -12.60
N THR A 68 15.24 -13.16 -11.93
CA THR A 68 14.05 -12.87 -11.11
C THR A 68 12.78 -12.81 -11.97
N MET A 69 12.81 -12.10 -13.10
CA MET A 69 11.68 -12.01 -14.02
C MET A 69 11.28 -13.38 -14.58
N ALA A 70 12.25 -14.25 -14.87
CA ALA A 70 12.00 -15.63 -15.32
C ALA A 70 11.27 -16.48 -14.27
N ASN A 71 11.51 -16.19 -12.99
CA ASN A 71 11.07 -16.99 -11.85
C ASN A 71 10.00 -16.32 -10.97
N PHE A 72 9.41 -15.19 -11.40
CA PHE A 72 8.49 -14.39 -10.58
C PHE A 72 7.41 -15.21 -9.87
N LYS A 73 6.71 -16.06 -10.62
CA LYS A 73 5.61 -16.85 -10.08
C LYS A 73 6.09 -17.82 -9.00
N GLN A 74 7.24 -18.46 -9.22
CA GLN A 74 7.84 -19.37 -8.25
C GLN A 74 8.33 -18.61 -7.02
N LEU A 75 9.04 -17.50 -7.19
CA LEU A 75 9.53 -16.66 -6.09
C LEU A 75 8.37 -16.12 -5.24
N TRP A 76 7.32 -15.60 -5.88
CA TRP A 76 6.12 -15.16 -5.17
C TRP A 76 5.48 -16.28 -4.37
N THR A 77 5.19 -17.41 -5.02
CA THR A 77 4.42 -18.51 -4.40
C THR A 77 5.20 -19.22 -3.30
N ASN A 78 6.50 -19.44 -3.51
CA ASN A 78 7.30 -20.35 -2.67
C ASN A 78 8.20 -19.61 -1.68
N GLN A 79 8.45 -18.31 -1.86
CA GLN A 79 9.38 -17.56 -1.02
C GLN A 79 8.74 -16.28 -0.46
N TRP A 80 8.38 -15.32 -1.31
CA TRP A 80 7.94 -14.00 -0.84
C TRP A 80 6.61 -14.04 -0.12
N LEU A 81 5.55 -14.63 -0.71
CA LEU A 81 4.23 -14.67 -0.07
C LEU A 81 4.23 -15.49 1.23
N PRO A 82 4.88 -16.66 1.32
CA PRO A 82 5.02 -17.37 2.60
C PRO A 82 5.72 -16.54 3.68
N GLU A 83 6.83 -15.86 3.36
CA GLU A 83 7.54 -14.99 4.31
C GLU A 83 6.67 -13.80 4.75
N ILE A 84 5.98 -13.15 3.81
CA ILE A 84 5.03 -12.07 4.09
C ILE A 84 3.98 -12.57 5.08
N LYS A 85 3.32 -13.69 4.79
CA LYS A 85 2.29 -14.27 5.65
C LYS A 85 2.81 -14.65 7.04
N ALA A 86 4.06 -15.10 7.16
CA ALA A 86 4.65 -15.38 8.46
C ALA A 86 4.78 -14.10 9.32
N HIS A 87 5.15 -12.96 8.71
CA HIS A 87 5.13 -11.67 9.39
C HIS A 87 3.72 -11.19 9.72
N LEU A 88 2.75 -11.35 8.82
CA LEU A 88 1.35 -10.99 9.11
C LEU A 88 0.78 -11.80 10.27
N ASN A 89 1.06 -13.11 10.31
CA ASN A 89 0.62 -14.00 11.38
C ASN A 89 1.19 -13.59 12.75
N TYR A 90 2.37 -12.97 12.80
CA TYR A 90 2.90 -12.42 14.06
C TYR A 90 2.00 -11.33 14.65
N TRP A 91 1.48 -10.44 13.81
CA TRP A 91 0.54 -9.41 14.27
C TRP A 91 -0.85 -9.99 14.57
N GLU A 92 -1.34 -10.91 13.73
CA GLU A 92 -2.66 -11.54 13.91
C GLU A 92 -2.76 -12.39 15.19
N SER A 93 -1.66 -12.99 15.62
CA SER A 93 -1.61 -13.84 16.81
C SER A 93 -1.32 -13.09 18.11
N TYR A 94 -1.01 -11.78 18.06
CA TYR A 94 -0.64 -11.02 19.25
C TYR A 94 -1.86 -10.39 19.93
N PRO A 95 -2.11 -10.65 21.23
CA PRO A 95 -3.29 -10.14 21.94
C PRO A 95 -3.12 -8.68 22.38
N LEU A 96 -3.24 -7.74 21.45
CA LEU A 96 -3.04 -6.30 21.69
C LEU A 96 -3.92 -5.73 22.81
N ASP A 97 -5.19 -6.11 22.89
CA ASP A 97 -6.18 -5.47 23.78
C ASP A 97 -5.85 -5.60 25.29
N ASN A 98 -5.07 -6.62 25.67
CA ASN A 98 -4.74 -6.93 27.06
C ASN A 98 -3.26 -6.74 27.39
N ALA A 99 -2.45 -6.23 26.45
CA ALA A 99 -1.01 -6.11 26.65
C ALA A 99 -0.66 -4.94 27.57
N GLU A 100 0.27 -5.18 28.50
CA GLU A 100 0.82 -4.13 29.35
C GLU A 100 1.80 -3.24 28.56
N LEU A 101 2.06 -2.03 29.06
CA LEU A 101 2.94 -1.06 28.38
C LEU A 101 4.31 -1.63 28.04
N GLY A 102 4.94 -2.37 28.97
CA GLY A 102 6.25 -2.98 28.71
C GLY A 102 6.24 -3.99 27.57
N ASP A 103 5.17 -4.76 27.43
CA ASP A 103 5.02 -5.74 26.34
C ASP A 103 4.61 -5.08 25.03
N LEU A 104 3.80 -4.01 25.08
CA LEU A 104 3.50 -3.17 23.92
C LEU A 104 4.75 -2.50 23.36
N LEU A 105 5.70 -2.05 24.20
CA LEU A 105 6.98 -1.50 23.73
C LEU A 105 7.84 -2.55 23.03
N LYS A 106 7.95 -3.76 23.59
CA LYS A 106 8.64 -4.87 22.91
C LYS A 106 7.97 -5.19 21.56
N HIS A 107 6.64 -5.22 21.53
CA HIS A 107 5.89 -5.45 20.30
C HIS A 107 6.05 -4.31 19.28
N PHE A 108 6.16 -3.06 19.74
CA PHE A 108 6.47 -1.89 18.91
C PHE A 108 7.85 -2.04 18.23
N GLU A 109 8.89 -2.43 18.97
CA GLU A 109 10.22 -2.68 18.42
C GLU A 109 10.26 -3.85 17.44
N GLU A 110 9.57 -4.95 17.78
CA GLU A 110 9.43 -6.10 16.88
C GLU A 110 8.62 -5.77 15.62
N THR A 111 7.69 -4.81 15.73
CA THR A 111 6.97 -4.25 14.58
C THR A 111 7.90 -3.43 13.70
N GLU A 112 8.80 -2.59 14.25
CA GLU A 112 9.81 -1.86 13.45
C GLU A 112 10.66 -2.80 12.59
N LYS A 113 11.12 -3.91 13.16
CA LYS A 113 11.93 -4.92 12.45
C LYS A 113 11.16 -5.58 11.30
N ARG A 114 9.90 -5.95 11.53
CA ARG A 114 9.05 -6.63 10.53
C ARG A 114 8.63 -5.69 9.41
N VAL A 115 8.26 -4.47 9.76
CA VAL A 115 7.97 -3.41 8.79
C VAL A 115 9.16 -3.21 7.87
N LYS A 116 10.37 -3.06 8.45
CA LYS A 116 11.60 -2.94 7.66
C LYS A 116 11.72 -4.10 6.68
N ARG A 117 11.59 -5.36 7.15
CA ARG A 117 11.73 -6.54 6.30
C ARG A 117 10.66 -6.63 5.21
N LEU A 118 9.42 -6.30 5.52
CA LEU A 118 8.33 -6.32 4.54
C LEU A 118 8.51 -5.23 3.46
N TRP A 119 9.02 -4.05 3.83
CA TRP A 119 9.40 -3.04 2.86
C TRP A 119 10.65 -3.44 2.05
N GLU A 120 11.59 -4.20 2.60
CA GLU A 120 12.69 -4.79 1.81
C GLU A 120 12.13 -5.71 0.73
N ILE A 121 11.25 -6.65 1.10
CA ILE A 121 10.60 -7.56 0.17
C ILE A 121 9.81 -6.77 -0.89
N HIS A 122 9.07 -5.74 -0.48
CA HIS A 122 8.39 -4.84 -1.41
C HIS A 122 9.33 -4.26 -2.48
N GLN A 123 10.48 -3.74 -2.06
CA GLN A 123 11.44 -3.14 -2.99
C GLN A 123 12.15 -4.18 -3.88
N ILE A 124 12.43 -5.38 -3.33
CA ILE A 124 12.95 -6.53 -4.08
C ILE A 124 11.97 -6.93 -5.19
N ILE A 125 10.68 -7.01 -4.88
CA ILE A 125 9.65 -7.31 -5.89
C ILE A 125 9.52 -6.17 -6.90
N GLY A 126 9.47 -4.92 -6.40
CA GLY A 126 9.08 -3.75 -7.18
C GLY A 126 9.99 -3.46 -8.38
N THR A 127 11.31 -3.62 -8.24
CA THR A 127 12.28 -3.27 -9.29
C THR A 127 12.10 -4.11 -10.56
N PRO A 128 12.24 -5.45 -10.52
CA PRO A 128 12.01 -6.29 -11.70
C PRO A 128 10.54 -6.22 -12.14
N MET A 129 9.59 -6.02 -11.22
CA MET A 129 8.16 -5.95 -11.55
C MET A 129 7.87 -4.77 -12.49
N ILE A 130 8.34 -3.57 -12.14
CA ILE A 130 8.20 -2.38 -13.01
C ILE A 130 8.96 -2.59 -14.31
N LEU A 131 10.22 -3.04 -14.22
CA LEU A 131 11.07 -3.24 -15.39
C LEU A 131 10.46 -4.21 -16.40
N SER A 132 9.83 -5.30 -15.95
CA SER A 132 9.22 -6.28 -16.83
C SER A 132 8.12 -5.69 -17.71
N VAL A 133 7.30 -4.80 -17.16
CA VAL A 133 6.23 -4.12 -17.90
C VAL A 133 6.82 -3.12 -18.86
N THR A 134 7.79 -2.32 -18.43
CA THR A 134 8.48 -1.33 -19.27
C THR A 134 9.18 -1.99 -20.47
N LEU A 135 9.99 -3.02 -20.24
CA LEU A 135 10.70 -3.72 -21.33
C LEU A 135 9.73 -4.38 -22.32
N PHE A 136 8.62 -4.91 -21.82
CA PHE A 136 7.60 -5.49 -22.69
C PHE A 136 6.88 -4.42 -23.52
N GLU A 137 6.53 -3.29 -22.93
CA GLU A 137 5.92 -2.14 -23.62
C GLU A 137 6.85 -1.61 -24.72
N GLU A 138 8.12 -1.36 -24.41
CA GLU A 138 9.13 -0.94 -25.38
C GLU A 138 9.24 -1.93 -26.54
N MET A 139 9.42 -3.22 -26.24
CA MET A 139 9.52 -4.25 -27.29
C MET A 139 8.24 -4.37 -28.11
N TYR A 140 7.07 -4.26 -27.48
CA TYR A 140 5.78 -4.35 -28.18
C TYR A 140 5.61 -3.21 -29.17
N LEU A 141 5.92 -1.98 -28.77
CA LEU A 141 5.82 -0.79 -29.62
C LEU A 141 6.86 -0.80 -30.75
N ASP A 142 8.06 -1.32 -30.50
CA ASP A 142 9.09 -1.49 -31.53
C ASP A 142 8.67 -2.49 -32.62
N LEU A 143 8.02 -3.60 -32.24
CA LEU A 143 7.55 -4.60 -33.19
C LEU A 143 6.25 -4.20 -33.90
N PHE A 144 5.39 -3.44 -33.23
CA PHE A 144 4.05 -3.07 -33.71
C PHE A 144 3.79 -1.56 -33.59
N PRO A 145 4.50 -0.72 -34.37
CA PRO A 145 4.46 0.74 -34.23
C PRO A 145 3.11 1.39 -34.57
N GLU A 146 2.22 0.66 -35.25
CA GLU A 146 0.86 1.09 -35.56
C GLU A 146 -0.12 0.87 -34.37
N SER A 147 0.33 0.24 -33.28
CA SER A 147 -0.49 0.01 -32.09
C SER A 147 -0.68 1.30 -31.30
N GLY A 148 -1.84 1.46 -30.66
CA GLY A 148 -2.08 2.53 -29.72
C GLY A 148 -1.27 2.34 -28.42
N PRO A 149 -1.02 3.43 -27.66
CA PRO A 149 -0.22 3.37 -26.42
C PRO A 149 -0.83 2.46 -25.35
N PHE A 150 -2.13 2.20 -25.40
CA PHE A 150 -2.82 1.36 -24.43
C PHE A 150 -2.98 -0.11 -24.86
N ASP A 151 -2.60 -0.43 -26.11
CA ASP A 151 -2.84 -1.76 -26.69
C ASP A 151 -2.08 -2.86 -25.95
N VAL A 152 -0.89 -2.54 -25.44
CA VAL A 152 -0.06 -3.47 -24.66
C VAL A 152 -0.75 -3.92 -23.37
N TYR A 153 -1.51 -3.03 -22.72
CA TYR A 153 -2.12 -3.31 -21.41
C TYR A 153 -3.31 -4.28 -21.52
N GLU A 154 -3.93 -4.41 -22.69
CA GLU A 154 -4.91 -5.48 -22.93
C GLU A 154 -4.27 -6.87 -22.82
N LEU A 155 -2.98 -7.01 -23.18
CA LEU A 155 -2.24 -8.27 -23.04
C LEU A 155 -1.90 -8.61 -21.59
N LEU A 156 -1.94 -7.60 -20.71
CA LEU A 156 -1.64 -7.70 -19.29
C LEU A 156 -2.92 -7.76 -18.42
N SER A 157 -4.10 -7.66 -19.04
CA SER A 157 -5.41 -7.63 -18.37
C SER A 157 -6.02 -9.02 -18.20
N GLY A 158 -7.11 -9.13 -17.42
CA GLY A 158 -7.86 -10.38 -17.27
C GLY A 158 -7.16 -11.44 -16.38
N PHE A 159 -6.30 -11.03 -15.45
CA PHE A 159 -5.70 -11.91 -14.45
C PHE A 159 -6.37 -11.69 -13.08
N SER A 160 -6.72 -12.78 -12.40
CA SER A 160 -7.27 -12.69 -11.04
C SER A 160 -6.18 -12.26 -10.05
N ASN A 161 -6.55 -11.38 -9.12
CA ASN A 161 -5.73 -10.94 -7.99
C ASN A 161 -6.64 -10.48 -6.84
N LYS A 162 -6.07 -10.14 -5.68
CA LYS A 162 -6.82 -9.75 -4.48
C LYS A 162 -7.63 -8.45 -4.61
N ILE A 163 -7.21 -7.52 -5.47
CA ILE A 163 -7.97 -6.29 -5.72
C ILE A 163 -9.22 -6.60 -6.57
N ILE A 164 -9.08 -7.42 -7.61
CA ILE A 164 -10.21 -7.90 -8.41
C ILE A 164 -11.17 -8.74 -7.54
N GLU A 165 -10.63 -9.65 -6.73
CA GLU A 165 -11.42 -10.49 -5.80
C GLU A 165 -12.23 -9.62 -4.82
N SER A 166 -11.62 -8.56 -4.27
CA SER A 166 -12.28 -7.58 -3.41
C SER A 166 -13.39 -6.83 -4.16
N GLY A 167 -13.13 -6.34 -5.37
CA GLY A 167 -14.11 -5.63 -6.19
C GLY A 167 -15.33 -6.50 -6.54
N GLN A 168 -15.11 -7.76 -6.89
CA GLN A 168 -16.17 -8.74 -7.15
C GLN A 168 -17.01 -9.03 -5.90
N ALA A 169 -16.37 -9.22 -4.74
CA ALA A 169 -17.06 -9.44 -3.48
C ALA A 169 -17.92 -8.21 -3.09
N LEU A 170 -17.39 -7.00 -3.29
CA LEU A 170 -18.12 -5.77 -3.02
C LEU A 170 -19.32 -5.57 -3.96
N TRP A 171 -19.14 -5.88 -5.25
CA TRP A 171 -20.24 -5.88 -6.21
C TRP A 171 -21.31 -6.90 -5.83
N ALA A 172 -20.94 -8.10 -5.40
CA ALA A 172 -21.89 -9.12 -4.94
C ALA A 172 -22.69 -8.65 -3.72
N LEU A 173 -22.05 -7.98 -2.75
CA LEU A 173 -22.75 -7.34 -1.63
C LEU A 173 -23.79 -6.32 -2.12
N SER A 174 -23.45 -5.51 -3.13
CA SER A 174 -24.39 -4.53 -3.68
C SER A 174 -25.61 -5.17 -4.36
N GLN A 175 -25.48 -6.38 -4.94
CA GLN A 175 -26.65 -7.08 -5.48
C GLN A 175 -27.55 -7.58 -4.35
N LYS A 176 -26.98 -8.09 -3.25
CA LYS A 176 -27.75 -8.50 -2.07
C LYS A 176 -28.50 -7.36 -1.40
N VAL A 177 -27.99 -6.13 -1.48
CA VAL A 177 -28.74 -4.94 -1.05
C VAL A 177 -30.07 -4.83 -1.80
N LYS A 178 -30.08 -5.07 -3.12
CA LYS A 178 -31.30 -4.99 -3.95
C LYS A 178 -32.29 -6.13 -3.68
N ASP A 179 -31.82 -7.25 -3.16
CA ASP A 179 -32.67 -8.40 -2.83
C ASP A 179 -33.47 -8.20 -1.52
N ILE A 180 -33.10 -7.21 -0.72
CA ILE A 180 -33.71 -6.93 0.59
C ILE A 180 -34.25 -5.49 0.59
N PRO A 181 -35.56 -5.27 0.31
CA PRO A 181 -36.12 -3.92 0.11
C PRO A 181 -35.81 -2.94 1.25
N GLU A 182 -35.88 -3.38 2.50
CA GLU A 182 -35.57 -2.53 3.65
C GLU A 182 -34.09 -2.10 3.69
N VAL A 183 -33.17 -2.99 3.33
CA VAL A 183 -31.74 -2.68 3.23
C VAL A 183 -31.49 -1.75 2.05
N GLU A 184 -32.13 -1.99 0.90
CA GLU A 184 -32.06 -1.09 -0.24
C GLU A 184 -32.53 0.33 0.13
N ASP A 185 -33.67 0.45 0.79
CA ASP A 185 -34.19 1.74 1.27
C ASP A 185 -33.21 2.43 2.21
N ILE A 186 -32.60 1.70 3.16
CA ILE A 186 -31.56 2.24 4.04
C ILE A 186 -30.40 2.81 3.23
N PHE A 187 -29.90 2.08 2.23
CA PHE A 187 -28.80 2.56 1.38
C PHE A 187 -29.20 3.73 0.49
N ARG A 188 -30.45 3.83 0.03
CA ARG A 188 -30.91 4.90 -0.86
C ARG A 188 -31.28 6.20 -0.15
N GLN A 189 -31.74 6.12 1.10
CA GLN A 189 -32.34 7.25 1.81
C GLN A 189 -31.42 7.88 2.86
N ASN A 190 -30.25 7.29 3.13
CA ASN A 190 -29.34 7.78 4.18
C ASN A 190 -27.98 8.19 3.60
N ASP A 191 -27.38 9.19 4.24
CA ASP A 191 -26.00 9.58 4.00
C ASP A 191 -25.02 8.51 4.52
N LEU A 192 -23.78 8.51 4.01
CA LEU A 192 -22.75 7.50 4.28
C LEU A 192 -22.56 7.16 5.76
N VAL A 193 -22.61 8.18 6.62
CA VAL A 193 -22.37 8.07 8.07
C VAL A 193 -23.53 7.36 8.78
N ASP A 194 -24.76 7.52 8.27
CA ASP A 194 -25.97 7.00 8.91
C ASP A 194 -26.34 5.59 8.45
N VAL A 195 -25.91 5.16 7.25
CA VAL A 195 -26.23 3.83 6.70
C VAL A 195 -25.93 2.71 7.69
N ILE A 196 -24.71 2.65 8.26
CA ILE A 196 -24.33 1.58 9.20
C ILE A 196 -25.21 1.60 10.46
N LYS A 197 -25.55 2.79 10.96
CA LYS A 197 -26.40 2.94 12.13
C LYS A 197 -27.81 2.43 11.86
N GLN A 198 -28.38 2.76 10.71
CA GLN A 198 -29.71 2.32 10.31
C GLN A 198 -29.75 0.81 10.04
N LEU A 199 -28.73 0.26 9.36
CA LEU A 199 -28.60 -1.19 9.20
C LEU A 199 -28.63 -1.89 10.55
N LYS A 200 -27.84 -1.44 11.52
CA LYS A 200 -27.80 -2.04 12.88
C LYS A 200 -29.13 -1.97 13.64
N ALA A 201 -30.00 -1.02 13.29
CA ALA A 201 -31.33 -0.89 13.89
C ALA A 201 -32.39 -1.77 13.22
N SER A 202 -32.10 -2.34 12.05
CA SER A 202 -33.01 -3.19 11.28
C SER A 202 -32.76 -4.67 11.54
N ASP A 203 -33.79 -5.39 11.96
CA ASP A 203 -33.73 -6.84 12.10
C ASP A 203 -33.56 -7.55 10.74
N ALA A 204 -34.14 -6.98 9.66
CA ALA A 204 -34.01 -7.49 8.30
C ALA A 204 -32.58 -7.37 7.75
N ALA A 205 -31.79 -6.41 8.25
CA ALA A 205 -30.42 -6.18 7.82
C ALA A 205 -29.38 -7.09 8.50
N LYS A 206 -29.75 -7.91 9.50
CA LYS A 206 -28.78 -8.70 10.29
C LYS A 206 -27.89 -9.59 9.42
N ALA A 207 -28.48 -10.33 8.48
CA ALA A 207 -27.72 -11.20 7.58
C ALA A 207 -26.74 -10.39 6.71
N PHE A 208 -27.21 -9.27 6.15
CA PHE A 208 -26.36 -8.37 5.36
C PHE A 208 -25.20 -7.79 6.18
N ILE A 209 -25.43 -7.38 7.42
CA ILE A 209 -24.37 -6.86 8.31
C ILE A 209 -23.29 -7.91 8.54
N THR A 210 -23.66 -9.17 8.78
CA THR A 210 -22.69 -10.25 8.95
C THR A 210 -21.81 -10.40 7.70
N GLU A 211 -22.41 -10.36 6.51
CA GLU A 211 -21.64 -10.45 5.27
C GLU A 211 -20.75 -9.23 5.00
N LEU A 212 -21.24 -8.03 5.30
CA LEU A 212 -20.45 -6.80 5.22
C LEU A 212 -19.26 -6.87 6.19
N GLN A 213 -19.46 -7.38 7.40
CA GLN A 213 -18.38 -7.60 8.38
C GLN A 213 -17.35 -8.60 7.84
N SER A 214 -17.79 -9.74 7.29
CA SER A 214 -16.87 -10.71 6.67
C SER A 214 -16.07 -10.11 5.50
N TYR A 215 -16.69 -9.23 4.70
CA TYR A 215 -15.98 -8.48 3.66
C TYR A 215 -14.92 -7.54 4.25
N LEU A 216 -15.29 -6.76 5.28
CA LEU A 216 -14.37 -5.81 5.92
C LEU A 216 -13.21 -6.51 6.64
N GLU A 217 -13.45 -7.67 7.26
CA GLU A 217 -12.41 -8.50 7.86
C GLU A 217 -11.40 -8.99 6.83
N LYS A 218 -11.87 -9.37 5.64
CA LYS A 218 -11.04 -9.92 4.56
C LYS A 218 -10.34 -8.86 3.72
N TYR A 219 -11.02 -7.75 3.41
CA TYR A 219 -10.54 -6.74 2.45
C TYR A 219 -10.52 -5.31 3.01
N GLY A 220 -11.07 -5.07 4.20
CA GLY A 220 -11.19 -3.74 4.79
C GLY A 220 -9.90 -3.19 5.40
N ARG A 221 -8.78 -3.93 5.34
CA ARG A 221 -7.44 -3.44 5.72
C ARG A 221 -6.82 -2.55 4.62
N GLN A 222 -7.67 -1.78 3.95
CA GLN A 222 -7.34 -0.81 2.91
C GLN A 222 -7.64 0.61 3.41
N SER A 223 -6.96 1.62 2.86
CA SER A 223 -7.16 3.02 3.26
C SER A 223 -7.03 3.95 2.06
N ASP A 224 -7.90 4.96 2.00
CA ASP A 224 -7.92 5.94 0.92
C ASP A 224 -6.72 6.91 0.98
N LYS A 225 -6.17 7.13 2.17
CA LYS A 225 -5.11 8.14 2.41
C LYS A 225 -3.72 7.54 2.63
N LYS A 226 -3.61 6.21 2.84
CA LYS A 226 -2.36 5.48 3.07
C LYS A 226 -1.41 6.14 4.10
N LEU A 227 -1.96 6.66 5.21
CA LEU A 227 -1.19 7.21 6.33
C LEU A 227 -1.71 6.66 7.65
N LEU A 228 -0.81 6.47 8.62
CA LEU A 228 -1.10 5.79 9.88
C LEU A 228 -2.10 6.54 10.73
N ARG A 229 -2.22 7.87 10.59
CA ARG A 229 -3.18 8.68 11.34
C ARG A 229 -4.63 8.57 10.87
N TYR A 230 -4.86 8.13 9.64
CA TYR A 230 -6.21 8.02 9.08
C TYR A 230 -6.76 6.60 9.22
N PRO A 231 -8.09 6.46 9.35
CA PRO A 231 -8.71 5.14 9.51
C PRO A 231 -8.61 4.30 8.23
N PHE A 232 -8.70 2.99 8.45
CA PHE A 232 -8.88 1.98 7.41
C PHE A 232 -10.36 1.66 7.22
N HIS A 233 -10.71 1.04 6.09
CA HIS A 233 -12.11 0.72 5.77
C HIS A 233 -12.79 -0.17 6.83
N ILE A 234 -12.05 -1.09 7.46
CA ILE A 234 -12.55 -1.91 8.58
C ILE A 234 -12.85 -1.09 9.84
N GLU A 235 -12.15 0.02 10.06
CA GLU A 235 -12.38 0.93 11.18
C GLU A 235 -13.49 1.95 10.87
N SER A 236 -13.59 2.37 9.60
CA SER A 236 -14.47 3.42 9.09
C SER A 236 -14.93 3.05 7.67
N PRO A 237 -16.09 2.38 7.52
CA PRO A 237 -16.49 1.76 6.26
C PRO A 237 -17.17 2.71 5.26
N GLU A 238 -17.14 4.02 5.46
CA GLU A 238 -17.86 5.00 4.64
C GLU A 238 -17.51 4.90 3.15
N SER A 239 -16.25 4.68 2.80
CA SER A 239 -15.82 4.49 1.41
C SER A 239 -16.34 3.17 0.80
N VAL A 240 -16.47 2.12 1.61
CA VAL A 240 -17.08 0.85 1.20
C VAL A 240 -18.58 1.04 0.97
N ILE A 241 -19.27 1.72 1.89
CA ILE A 241 -20.69 2.06 1.77
C ILE A 241 -20.95 2.92 0.53
N LYS A 242 -20.11 3.91 0.26
CA LYS A 242 -20.19 4.75 -0.94
C LYS A 242 -20.10 3.92 -2.22
N ASN A 243 -19.18 2.97 -2.27
CA ASN A 243 -19.04 2.09 -3.44
C ASN A 243 -20.26 1.18 -3.64
N ILE A 244 -20.85 0.65 -2.55
CA ILE A 244 -22.10 -0.09 -2.61
C ILE A 244 -23.24 0.79 -3.14
N GLN A 245 -23.39 2.02 -2.62
CA GLN A 245 -24.37 3.00 -3.12
C GLN A 245 -24.18 3.28 -4.62
N ASN A 246 -22.93 3.42 -5.09
CA ASN A 246 -22.64 3.62 -6.50
C ASN A 246 -23.10 2.41 -7.34
N TYR A 247 -22.82 1.18 -6.92
CA TYR A 247 -23.22 -0.02 -7.64
C TYR A 247 -24.75 -0.23 -7.68
N ILE A 248 -25.48 0.11 -6.62
CA ILE A 248 -26.95 -0.01 -6.64
C ILE A 248 -27.63 1.05 -7.52
N ASN A 249 -26.94 2.17 -7.77
CA ASN A 249 -27.43 3.25 -8.63
C ASN A 249 -27.06 3.06 -10.11
N GLN A 250 -26.13 2.16 -10.42
CA GLN A 250 -25.72 1.85 -11.78
C GLN A 250 -26.33 0.52 -12.25
N SER A 251 -27.25 0.58 -13.21
CA SER A 251 -27.96 -0.62 -13.72
C SER A 251 -27.12 -1.48 -14.66
N ASN A 252 -26.10 -0.92 -15.30
CA ASN A 252 -25.39 -1.57 -16.41
C ASN A 252 -23.99 -2.09 -16.04
N MET A 253 -23.54 -1.93 -14.79
CA MET A 253 -22.20 -2.34 -14.38
C MET A 253 -22.22 -3.77 -13.82
N ASN A 254 -21.48 -4.67 -14.49
CA ASN A 254 -21.29 -6.04 -14.03
C ASN A 254 -19.80 -6.41 -14.08
N VAL A 255 -19.16 -6.35 -12.91
CA VAL A 255 -17.73 -6.62 -12.73
C VAL A 255 -17.32 -8.03 -13.20
N MET A 256 -18.25 -9.00 -13.16
CA MET A 256 -17.98 -10.36 -13.65
C MET A 256 -17.91 -10.41 -15.18
N VAL A 257 -18.83 -9.72 -15.87
CA VAL A 257 -18.83 -9.63 -17.34
C VAL A 257 -17.59 -8.87 -17.82
N ASP A 258 -17.23 -7.77 -17.16
CA ASP A 258 -16.03 -6.98 -17.50
C ASP A 258 -14.75 -7.84 -17.46
N MET A 259 -14.67 -8.77 -16.49
CA MET A 259 -13.53 -9.69 -16.36
C MET A 259 -13.47 -10.74 -17.47
N GLU A 260 -14.62 -11.35 -17.81
CA GLU A 260 -14.69 -12.32 -18.90
C GLU A 260 -14.37 -11.68 -20.25
N GLU A 261 -14.88 -10.47 -20.51
CA GLU A 261 -14.55 -9.69 -21.70
C GLU A 261 -13.06 -9.35 -21.77
N ALA A 262 -12.44 -8.95 -20.66
CA ALA A 262 -11.01 -8.67 -20.61
C ALA A 262 -10.17 -9.91 -20.95
N ILE A 263 -10.56 -11.09 -20.45
CA ILE A 263 -9.91 -12.37 -20.80
C ILE A 263 -10.08 -12.64 -22.31
N GLN A 264 -11.30 -12.55 -22.83
CA GLN A 264 -11.56 -12.82 -24.26
C GLN A 264 -10.78 -11.88 -25.18
N LYS A 265 -10.76 -10.57 -24.88
CA LYS A 265 -9.99 -9.57 -25.64
C LYS A 265 -8.50 -9.90 -25.61
N ARG A 266 -7.95 -10.27 -24.45
CA ARG A 266 -6.55 -10.70 -24.33
C ARG A 266 -6.26 -11.90 -25.21
N GLU A 267 -7.05 -12.98 -25.13
CA GLU A 267 -6.81 -14.20 -25.91
C GLU A 267 -6.91 -13.96 -27.42
N GLN A 268 -7.88 -13.16 -27.87
CA GLN A 268 -8.00 -12.76 -29.28
C GLN A 268 -6.75 -11.99 -29.75
N LYS A 269 -6.27 -11.05 -28.93
CA LYS A 269 -5.08 -10.24 -29.26
C LYS A 269 -3.81 -11.08 -29.26
N LEU A 270 -3.65 -12.01 -28.31
CA LEU A 270 -2.55 -12.96 -28.27
C LEU A 270 -2.52 -13.84 -29.53
N SER A 271 -3.67 -14.32 -30.01
CA SER A 271 -3.76 -15.07 -31.26
C SER A 271 -3.31 -14.24 -32.46
N ALA A 272 -3.82 -13.01 -32.58
CA ALA A 272 -3.48 -12.11 -33.69
C ALA A 272 -1.99 -11.71 -33.69
N ILE A 273 -1.40 -11.51 -32.51
CA ILE A 273 0.04 -11.23 -32.37
C ILE A 273 0.86 -12.47 -32.73
N GLY A 274 0.45 -13.65 -32.28
CA GLY A 274 1.13 -14.91 -32.58
C GLY A 274 1.30 -15.14 -34.09
N GLU A 275 0.27 -14.82 -34.88
CA GLU A 275 0.34 -14.88 -36.34
C GLU A 275 1.40 -13.92 -36.92
N LYS A 276 1.44 -12.67 -36.41
CA LYS A 276 2.42 -11.66 -36.84
C LYS A 276 3.84 -12.03 -36.41
N LEU A 277 4.02 -12.63 -35.23
CA LEU A 277 5.33 -13.03 -34.70
C LEU A 277 6.03 -14.08 -35.57
N ASN A 278 5.29 -14.86 -36.36
CA ASN A 278 5.85 -15.82 -37.32
C ASN A 278 6.74 -15.16 -38.39
N ALA A 279 6.56 -13.85 -38.65
CA ALA A 279 7.38 -13.10 -39.59
C ALA A 279 8.76 -12.71 -39.01
N TYR A 280 8.97 -12.87 -37.70
CA TYR A 280 10.19 -12.46 -37.01
C TYR A 280 11.16 -13.63 -36.75
N PRO A 281 12.47 -13.36 -36.63
CA PRO A 281 13.45 -14.37 -36.26
C PRO A 281 13.16 -14.99 -34.88
N LYS A 282 13.44 -16.29 -34.73
CA LYS A 282 13.25 -17.03 -33.46
C LYS A 282 13.80 -16.33 -32.20
N PRO A 283 14.98 -15.68 -32.21
CA PRO A 283 15.46 -14.95 -31.04
C PRO A 283 14.51 -13.82 -30.60
N VAL A 284 13.94 -13.08 -31.56
CA VAL A 284 12.99 -11.99 -31.29
C VAL A 284 11.70 -12.56 -30.68
N THR A 285 11.15 -13.61 -31.28
CA THR A 285 9.94 -14.26 -30.76
C THR A 285 10.15 -14.80 -29.33
N LYS A 286 11.30 -15.40 -29.05
CA LYS A 286 11.64 -15.88 -27.69
C LYS A 286 11.74 -14.76 -26.67
N THR A 287 12.36 -13.64 -27.02
CA THR A 287 12.44 -12.47 -26.13
C THR A 287 11.04 -11.89 -25.89
N PHE A 288 10.20 -11.83 -26.92
CA PHE A 288 8.81 -11.37 -26.80
C PHE A 288 8.02 -12.25 -25.82
N GLU A 289 8.07 -13.57 -26.00
CA GLU A 289 7.37 -14.53 -25.13
C GLU A 289 7.85 -14.45 -23.68
N PHE A 290 9.17 -14.29 -23.48
CA PHE A 290 9.76 -14.08 -22.16
C PHE A 290 9.23 -12.81 -21.50
N LEU A 291 9.33 -11.67 -22.18
CA LEU A 291 8.90 -10.37 -21.64
C LEU A 291 7.39 -10.30 -21.43
N LEU A 292 6.58 -10.86 -22.34
CA LEU A 292 5.13 -10.96 -22.16
C LEU A 292 4.79 -11.71 -20.87
N LYS A 293 5.39 -12.88 -20.65
CA LYS A 293 5.12 -13.69 -19.45
C LYS A 293 5.59 -12.98 -18.17
N ALA A 294 6.77 -12.35 -18.23
CA ALA A 294 7.31 -11.58 -17.12
C ALA A 294 6.39 -10.39 -16.80
N ALA A 295 5.97 -9.62 -17.80
CA ALA A 295 5.09 -8.46 -17.66
C ALA A 295 3.69 -8.84 -17.18
N GLN A 296 3.10 -9.93 -17.66
CA GLN A 296 1.81 -10.42 -17.14
C GLN A 296 1.87 -10.75 -15.66
N THR A 297 2.96 -11.43 -15.24
CA THR A 297 3.18 -11.74 -13.84
C THR A 297 3.51 -10.49 -13.03
N GLY A 298 4.38 -9.61 -13.52
CA GLY A 298 4.73 -8.35 -12.88
C GLY A 298 3.53 -7.42 -12.71
N HIS A 299 2.70 -7.28 -13.73
CA HIS A 299 1.48 -6.48 -13.67
C HIS A 299 0.47 -7.03 -12.63
N MET A 300 0.30 -8.37 -12.56
CA MET A 300 -0.50 -8.99 -11.49
C MET A 300 0.12 -8.75 -10.11
N LEU A 301 1.44 -8.94 -9.99
CA LEU A 301 2.18 -8.74 -8.74
C LEU A 301 2.07 -7.31 -8.22
N LYS A 302 1.89 -6.32 -9.10
CA LYS A 302 1.64 -4.93 -8.71
C LYS A 302 0.47 -4.79 -7.74
N GLU A 303 -0.62 -5.51 -8.00
CA GLU A 303 -1.81 -5.48 -7.14
C GLU A 303 -1.70 -6.44 -5.95
N GLU A 304 -1.09 -7.62 -6.16
CA GLU A 304 -0.88 -8.60 -5.08
C GLU A 304 0.05 -8.06 -3.98
N HIS A 305 1.21 -7.49 -4.32
CA HIS A 305 2.14 -6.99 -3.30
C HIS A 305 1.52 -5.81 -2.54
N ASN A 306 0.78 -4.91 -3.21
CA ASN A 306 0.10 -3.81 -2.55
C ASN A 306 -0.96 -4.31 -1.53
N PHE A 307 -1.71 -5.35 -1.90
CA PHE A 307 -2.68 -5.96 -0.99
C PHE A 307 -2.04 -6.67 0.20
N TRP A 308 -0.99 -7.47 -0.04
CA TRP A 308 -0.37 -8.32 0.98
C TRP A 308 0.71 -7.61 1.82
N ILE A 309 1.32 -6.56 1.31
CA ILE A 309 2.37 -5.79 1.99
C ILE A 309 1.84 -4.43 2.39
N ASP A 310 1.73 -3.46 1.48
CA ASP A 310 1.51 -2.04 1.80
C ASP A 310 0.32 -1.85 2.75
N SER A 311 -0.80 -2.44 2.38
CA SER A 311 -2.07 -2.26 3.06
C SER A 311 -2.06 -2.95 4.44
N GLN A 312 -1.51 -4.17 4.51
CA GLN A 312 -1.42 -4.95 5.75
C GLN A 312 -0.42 -4.32 6.73
N VAL A 313 0.75 -3.94 6.25
CA VAL A 313 1.82 -3.33 7.06
C VAL A 313 1.30 -2.04 7.70
N LEU A 314 0.72 -1.14 6.90
CA LEU A 314 0.18 0.12 7.43
C LEU A 314 -0.96 -0.12 8.42
N PHE A 315 -1.83 -1.11 8.15
CA PHE A 315 -2.92 -1.46 9.06
C PHE A 315 -2.39 -1.95 10.41
N TYR A 316 -1.48 -2.93 10.42
CA TYR A 316 -0.96 -3.51 11.66
C TYR A 316 -0.09 -2.53 12.45
N GLN A 317 0.69 -1.70 11.76
CA GLN A 317 1.39 -0.58 12.39
C GLN A 317 0.40 0.33 13.11
N ARG A 318 -0.69 0.73 12.45
CA ARG A 318 -1.71 1.59 13.07
C ARG A 318 -2.37 0.92 14.26
N GLN A 319 -2.77 -0.35 14.18
CA GLN A 319 -3.39 -1.06 15.30
C GLN A 319 -2.48 -1.08 16.53
N MET A 320 -1.19 -1.40 16.33
CA MET A 320 -0.21 -1.38 17.39
C MET A 320 -0.01 0.04 17.96
N ILE A 321 0.15 1.06 17.10
CA ILE A 321 0.35 2.46 17.50
C ILE A 321 -0.84 2.97 18.32
N LEU A 322 -2.08 2.75 17.87
CA LEU A 322 -3.27 3.20 18.58
C LEU A 322 -3.47 2.45 19.90
N THR A 323 -3.14 1.16 19.95
CA THR A 323 -3.17 0.39 21.20
C THR A 323 -2.18 0.95 22.21
N LEU A 324 -0.95 1.24 21.78
CA LEU A 324 0.06 1.90 22.61
C LEU A 324 -0.42 3.28 23.06
N ALA A 325 -0.99 4.09 22.16
CA ALA A 325 -1.51 5.41 22.48
C ALA A 325 -2.62 5.35 23.54
N ARG A 326 -3.57 4.42 23.41
CA ARG A 326 -4.62 4.18 24.42
C ARG A 326 -4.03 3.82 25.78
N CYS A 327 -2.99 2.99 25.80
CA CYS A 327 -2.30 2.63 27.04
C CYS A 327 -1.63 3.86 27.69
N LEU A 328 -1.00 4.71 26.89
CA LEU A 328 -0.34 5.93 27.36
C LEU A 328 -1.36 6.99 27.85
N VAL A 329 -2.53 7.11 27.22
CA VAL A 329 -3.65 7.94 27.71
C VAL A 329 -4.16 7.42 29.06
N LYS A 330 -4.41 6.11 29.19
CA LYS A 330 -4.86 5.50 30.46
C LYS A 330 -3.87 5.73 31.61
N LYS A 331 -2.58 5.85 31.30
CA LYS A 331 -1.50 6.14 32.26
C LYS A 331 -1.31 7.63 32.55
N GLY A 332 -2.08 8.51 31.90
CA GLY A 332 -2.01 9.95 32.08
C GLY A 332 -0.81 10.61 31.40
N LEU A 333 -0.10 9.90 30.52
CA LEU A 333 1.04 10.45 29.78
C LEU A 333 0.58 11.31 28.59
N PHE A 334 -0.49 10.89 27.91
CA PHE A 334 -1.08 11.60 26.77
C PHE A 334 -2.50 12.07 27.09
N GLN A 335 -2.95 13.15 26.43
CA GLN A 335 -4.31 13.65 26.54
C GLN A 335 -5.26 12.90 25.61
N THR A 336 -4.82 12.59 24.39
CA THR A 336 -5.60 11.89 23.37
C THR A 336 -4.77 10.84 22.64
N GLU A 337 -5.43 9.84 22.04
CA GLU A 337 -4.74 8.83 21.22
C GLU A 337 -3.93 9.45 20.07
N ASN A 338 -4.41 10.57 19.52
CA ASN A 338 -3.77 11.25 18.39
C ASN A 338 -2.44 11.93 18.77
N ASP A 339 -2.16 12.11 20.07
CA ASP A 339 -0.91 12.72 20.53
C ASP A 339 0.32 11.92 20.09
N ILE A 340 0.18 10.59 19.98
CA ILE A 340 1.29 9.69 19.60
C ILE A 340 1.86 10.03 18.22
N PHE A 341 1.03 10.49 17.27
CA PHE A 341 1.47 10.78 15.91
C PHE A 341 2.42 11.99 15.84
N TYR A 342 2.40 12.84 16.87
CA TYR A 342 3.27 13.99 17.01
C TYR A 342 4.61 13.66 17.66
N LEU A 343 4.89 12.40 17.96
CA LEU A 343 6.17 11.93 18.49
C LEU A 343 6.90 11.04 17.47
N LYS A 344 8.22 11.00 17.56
CA LYS A 344 9.06 10.01 16.88
C LYS A 344 9.10 8.72 17.71
N PRO A 345 9.43 7.56 17.10
CA PRO A 345 9.55 6.30 17.82
C PRO A 345 10.48 6.32 19.04
N GLU A 346 11.62 7.02 18.95
CA GLU A 346 12.54 7.15 20.09
C GLU A 346 11.90 7.95 21.24
N GLU A 347 11.16 9.01 20.91
CA GLU A 347 10.52 9.89 21.92
C GLU A 347 9.39 9.13 22.62
N ILE A 348 8.67 8.27 21.87
CA ILE A 348 7.66 7.35 22.41
C ILE A 348 8.31 6.32 23.35
N ARG A 349 9.44 5.72 22.96
CA ARG A 349 10.20 4.79 23.82
C ARG A 349 10.65 5.49 25.09
N GLN A 350 11.33 6.63 24.96
CA GLN A 350 11.88 7.37 26.09
C GLN A 350 10.80 7.76 27.10
N CYS A 351 9.67 8.36 26.65
CA CYS A 351 8.61 8.73 27.58
C CYS A 351 7.98 7.51 28.28
N SER A 352 7.88 6.39 27.57
CA SER A 352 7.32 5.15 28.11
C SER A 352 8.27 4.47 29.09
N GLU A 353 9.57 4.43 28.80
CA GLU A 353 10.61 3.89 29.66
C GLU A 353 10.78 4.71 30.94
N SER A 354 10.76 6.04 30.84
CA SER A 354 10.79 6.92 32.01
C SER A 354 9.61 6.67 32.94
N PHE A 355 8.40 6.46 32.37
CA PHE A 355 7.23 6.08 33.15
C PHE A 355 7.40 4.71 33.83
N LEU A 356 7.86 3.69 33.10
CA LEU A 356 8.03 2.33 33.63
C LEU A 356 9.09 2.26 34.74
N THR A 357 10.14 3.07 34.64
CA THR A 357 11.25 3.12 35.60
C THR A 357 11.06 4.16 36.71
N ASN A 358 9.98 4.93 36.67
CA ASN A 358 9.73 6.06 37.56
C ASN A 358 10.90 7.05 37.60
N THR A 359 11.49 7.31 36.43
CA THR A 359 12.57 8.28 36.24
C THR A 359 12.07 9.54 35.55
N LYS A 360 12.80 10.65 35.69
CA LYS A 360 12.48 11.87 34.97
C LYS A 360 12.85 11.69 33.50
N ALA A 361 11.91 11.91 32.59
CA ALA A 361 12.18 11.95 31.16
C ALA A 361 13.09 13.14 30.81
N ASP A 362 14.03 12.96 29.88
CA ASP A 362 14.88 14.07 29.42
C ASP A 362 14.10 15.06 28.55
N ILE A 363 13.01 14.59 27.92
CA ILE A 363 12.13 15.38 27.05
C ILE A 363 10.78 15.60 27.77
N ASP A 364 10.31 16.85 27.77
CA ASP A 364 8.92 17.16 28.09
C ASP A 364 8.04 16.84 26.86
N HIS A 365 7.54 15.61 26.80
CA HIS A 365 6.76 15.13 25.66
C HIS A 365 5.46 15.91 25.47
N VAL A 366 4.86 16.44 26.54
CA VAL A 366 3.62 17.23 26.47
C VAL A 366 3.87 18.55 25.76
N LEU A 367 4.93 19.27 26.15
CA LEU A 367 5.33 20.50 25.45
C LEU A 367 5.70 20.22 23.99
N LEU A 368 6.44 19.14 23.72
CA LEU A 368 6.86 18.77 22.38
C LEU A 368 5.67 18.45 21.46
N ILE A 369 4.67 17.70 21.95
CA ILE A 369 3.43 17.42 21.23
C ILE A 369 2.71 18.74 20.89
N GLN A 370 2.59 19.64 21.86
CA GLN A 370 1.89 20.91 21.66
C GLN A 370 2.62 21.81 20.64
N GLU A 371 3.94 21.86 20.68
CA GLU A 371 4.76 22.60 19.71
C GLU A 371 4.51 22.09 18.28
N ARG A 372 4.50 20.77 18.09
CA ARG A 372 4.31 20.16 16.77
C ARG A 372 2.88 20.26 16.25
N LYS A 373 1.88 20.23 17.12
CA LYS A 373 0.49 20.58 16.77
C LYS A 373 0.38 22.03 16.30
N ASN A 374 1.04 22.96 17.01
CA ASN A 374 1.06 24.37 16.63
C ASN A 374 1.79 24.58 15.29
N GLN A 375 2.91 23.87 15.07
CA GLN A 375 3.63 23.88 13.80
C GLN A 375 2.74 23.37 12.66
N GLU A 376 2.08 22.23 12.81
CA GLU A 376 1.16 21.72 11.79
C GLU A 376 0.06 22.73 11.46
N LYS A 377 -0.57 23.32 12.48
CA LYS A 377 -1.59 24.36 12.28
C LYS A 377 -1.03 25.56 11.53
N GLN A 378 0.13 26.08 11.95
CA GLN A 378 0.77 27.24 11.35
C GLN A 378 1.09 27.02 9.86
N PHE A 379 1.60 25.85 9.51
CA PHE A 379 2.00 25.54 8.14
C PHE A 379 0.88 24.93 7.31
N SER A 380 -0.28 24.66 7.89
CA SER A 380 -1.38 23.99 7.19
C SER A 380 -1.96 24.75 6.00
N SER A 381 -1.82 26.08 5.98
CA SER A 381 -2.27 26.98 4.90
C SER A 381 -1.13 27.54 4.06
N SER A 382 0.12 27.17 4.35
CA SER A 382 1.28 27.66 3.61
C SER A 382 1.44 26.91 2.29
N THR A 383 1.94 27.59 1.25
CA THR A 383 2.39 26.92 0.03
C THR A 383 3.90 26.70 0.14
N PRO A 384 4.39 25.45 0.28
CA PRO A 384 5.82 25.18 0.35
C PRO A 384 6.47 25.43 -1.02
N PRO A 385 7.76 25.81 -1.06
CA PRO A 385 8.50 25.83 -2.33
C PRO A 385 8.54 24.42 -2.93
N GLN A 386 8.36 24.29 -4.24
CA GLN A 386 8.43 22.99 -4.93
C GLN A 386 9.82 22.35 -4.88
N MET A 387 10.85 23.17 -4.69
CA MET A 387 12.23 22.72 -4.62
C MET A 387 13.00 23.45 -3.51
N LEU A 388 13.90 22.70 -2.85
CA LEU A 388 14.89 23.24 -1.93
C LEU A 388 16.31 22.99 -2.45
N GLY A 389 17.14 24.02 -2.41
CA GLY A 389 18.55 24.00 -2.83
C GLY A 389 18.76 24.20 -4.34
N THR A 390 20.01 24.02 -4.79
CA THR A 390 20.42 24.06 -6.21
C THR A 390 20.23 22.68 -6.85
N ILE A 391 19.64 22.64 -8.05
CA ILE A 391 19.37 21.40 -8.80
C ILE A 391 20.68 20.93 -9.46
N SER A 392 20.99 19.63 -9.37
CA SER A 392 22.06 19.01 -10.17
C SER A 392 21.69 19.12 -11.65
N SER A 393 22.62 19.45 -12.54
CA SER A 393 22.36 19.62 -13.98
C SER A 393 21.99 18.32 -14.72
N THR A 394 21.88 17.19 -14.03
CA THR A 394 21.48 15.90 -14.61
C THR A 394 19.96 15.73 -14.57
N PRO A 395 19.29 15.49 -15.72
CA PRO A 395 17.88 15.13 -15.74
C PRO A 395 17.70 13.72 -15.14
N HIS A 396 16.71 13.55 -14.26
CA HIS A 396 16.33 12.25 -13.71
C HIS A 396 15.20 11.61 -14.53
N PRO A 397 15.09 10.27 -14.55
CA PRO A 397 14.00 9.59 -15.24
C PRO A 397 12.64 9.90 -14.58
N PRO A 398 11.53 9.76 -15.32
CA PRO A 398 10.19 10.13 -14.88
C PRO A 398 9.69 9.38 -13.63
#